data_AF-A0A5S9F2L7-F1
#
_entry.id   AF-A0A5S9F2L7-F1
#
_cell.length_a   1.000
_cell.length_b   1.000
_cell.length_c   1.000
_cell.angle_alpha   90.00
_cell.angle_beta   90.00
_cell.angle_gamma   90.00
#
_symmetry.space_group_name_H-M   'P 1'
#
loop_
_entity.id
_entity.type
_entity.pdbx_description
1 polymer ?
#
loop_
_entity_poly.entity_id
_entity_poly.type
_entity_poly.pdbx_seq_one_letter_code
_entity_poly.pdbx_strand_id
1 'polypeptide(L)'
;MSIPFDCPFCSYKKNVPDNFYGKKIKCPRCLATLTLGVPQPTKLTALPLPETDPSLGAIELEKQEVREKECPICLQLVYEGKECSVYKRYTELLKESQDKQVKDEDLLKDYESIKSVAEKNYKLGFASLIYGLSFVISPMILYQNYKILPQVCENLERSTRRKLNASNLMAVVGLVSSLFVAIGLTYYIR
;
A
#
# COMPACT_ATOMS: atom_id res chain seq x y z
N MET A 1 -29.50 -14.18 6.05
CA MET A 1 -29.71 -13.81 7.47
C MET A 1 -28.33 -13.58 8.10
N SER A 2 -28.27 -13.27 9.39
CA SER A 2 -27.02 -13.08 10.13
C SER A 2 -26.98 -13.96 11.37
N ILE A 3 -25.85 -14.61 11.62
CA ILE A 3 -25.62 -15.48 12.77
C ILE A 3 -24.77 -14.72 13.80
N PRO A 4 -25.15 -14.75 15.09
CA PRO A 4 -24.32 -14.18 16.14
C PRO A 4 -23.04 -15.01 16.29
N PHE A 5 -21.88 -14.36 16.15
CA PHE A 5 -20.58 -14.91 16.47
C PHE A 5 -20.17 -14.43 17.87
N ASP A 6 -19.85 -15.37 18.75
CA ASP A 6 -19.28 -15.13 20.08
C ASP A 6 -17.95 -15.89 20.21
N CYS A 7 -16.87 -15.18 20.53
CA CYS A 7 -15.55 -15.77 20.65
C CYS A 7 -15.29 -16.25 22.10
N PRO A 8 -15.06 -17.56 22.35
CA PRO A 8 -14.90 -18.09 23.70
C PRO A 8 -13.57 -17.67 24.38
N PHE A 9 -12.61 -17.15 23.62
CA PHE A 9 -11.29 -16.77 24.14
C PHE A 9 -11.20 -15.31 24.61
N CYS A 10 -11.99 -14.42 24.02
CA CYS A 10 -11.89 -12.97 24.28
C CYS A 10 -13.24 -12.26 24.42
N SER A 11 -14.33 -13.02 24.43
CA SER A 11 -15.72 -12.56 24.58
C SER A 11 -16.14 -11.50 23.55
N TYR A 12 -15.54 -11.54 22.35
CA TYR A 12 -15.87 -10.63 21.26
C TYR A 12 -17.13 -11.10 20.53
N LYS A 13 -18.10 -10.20 20.38
CA LYS A 13 -19.41 -10.48 19.77
C LYS A 13 -19.59 -9.68 18.48
N LYS A 14 -20.02 -10.35 17.40
CA LYS A 14 -20.35 -9.69 16.12
C LYS A 14 -21.38 -10.50 15.34
N ASN A 15 -22.20 -9.84 14.54
CA ASN A 15 -23.09 -10.52 13.60
C ASN A 15 -22.35 -10.79 12.29
N VAL A 16 -22.34 -12.05 11.86
CA VAL A 16 -21.64 -12.52 10.65
C VAL A 16 -22.67 -13.07 9.67
N PRO A 17 -22.56 -12.84 8.36
CA PRO A 17 -23.53 -13.37 7.40
C PRO A 17 -23.47 -14.89 7.33
N ASP A 18 -24.61 -15.52 7.02
CA ASP A 18 -24.77 -16.99 7.01
C ASP A 18 -23.78 -17.73 6.11
N ASN A 19 -23.21 -17.05 5.11
CA ASN A 19 -22.21 -17.59 4.19
C ASN A 19 -20.92 -18.10 4.89
N PHE A 20 -20.75 -17.78 6.17
CA PHE A 20 -19.63 -18.22 7.00
C PHE A 20 -19.97 -19.41 7.91
N TYR A 21 -21.20 -19.92 7.88
CA TYR A 21 -21.57 -21.13 8.62
C TYR A 21 -20.74 -22.33 8.15
N GLY A 22 -20.20 -23.11 9.08
CA GLY A 22 -19.29 -24.24 8.82
C GLY A 22 -17.88 -23.84 8.39
N LYS A 23 -17.57 -22.55 8.20
CA LYS A 23 -16.23 -22.10 7.78
C LYS A 23 -15.35 -21.75 8.98
N LYS A 24 -14.04 -21.92 8.80
CA LYS A 24 -13.00 -21.45 9.72
C LYS A 24 -12.85 -19.95 9.58
N ILE A 25 -13.11 -19.21 10.64
CA ILE A 25 -12.92 -17.76 10.72
C ILE A 25 -11.89 -17.43 11.81
N LYS A 26 -11.15 -16.33 11.62
CA LYS A 26 -10.23 -15.81 12.63
C LYS A 26 -10.89 -14.68 13.42
N CYS A 27 -10.77 -14.72 14.75
CA CYS A 27 -11.22 -13.61 15.58
C CYS A 27 -10.31 -12.38 15.32
N PRO A 28 -10.87 -11.18 15.07
CA PRO A 28 -10.07 -9.98 14.84
C PRO A 28 -9.33 -9.49 16.09
N ARG A 29 -9.71 -9.95 17.29
CA ARG A 29 -9.14 -9.48 18.56
C ARG A 29 -8.03 -10.38 19.10
N CYS A 30 -8.24 -11.70 19.10
CA CYS A 30 -7.28 -12.66 19.64
C CYS A 30 -6.62 -13.56 18.57
N LEU A 31 -7.01 -13.41 17.29
CA LEU A 31 -6.51 -14.19 16.16
C LEU A 31 -6.76 -15.70 16.25
N ALA A 32 -7.51 -16.17 17.26
CA ALA A 32 -7.93 -17.56 17.38
C ALA A 32 -8.81 -17.98 16.19
N THR A 33 -8.59 -19.20 15.71
CA THR A 33 -9.33 -19.75 14.56
C THR A 33 -10.48 -20.62 15.06
N LEU A 34 -11.71 -20.27 14.70
CA LEU A 34 -12.94 -20.88 15.18
C LEU A 34 -13.81 -21.30 13.99
N THR A 35 -14.57 -22.38 14.14
CA THR A 35 -15.54 -22.86 13.15
C THR A 35 -16.95 -22.51 13.60
N LEU A 36 -17.66 -21.69 12.82
CA LEU A 36 -19.04 -21.30 13.13
C LEU A 36 -20.00 -22.49 12.95
N GLY A 37 -20.85 -22.76 13.93
CA GLY A 37 -21.94 -23.73 13.82
C GLY A 37 -21.62 -25.17 14.24
N VAL A 38 -20.37 -25.47 14.63
CA VAL A 38 -20.00 -26.78 15.20
C VAL A 38 -19.70 -26.58 16.69
N PRO A 39 -20.33 -27.34 17.61
CA PRO A 39 -19.96 -27.32 19.02
C PRO A 39 -18.50 -27.78 19.13
N GLN A 40 -17.61 -26.87 19.51
CA GLN A 40 -16.21 -27.23 19.73
C GLN A 40 -16.11 -28.11 20.99
N PRO A 41 -15.30 -29.19 20.98
CA PRO A 41 -15.02 -29.96 22.18
C PRO A 41 -14.25 -29.08 23.16
N THR A 42 -14.93 -28.66 24.21
CA THR A 42 -14.36 -27.86 25.28
C THR A 42 -13.36 -28.72 26.06
N LYS A 43 -12.16 -28.14 26.26
CA LYS A 43 -11.10 -28.53 27.21
C LYS A 43 -10.14 -29.62 26.73
N LEU A 44 -8.88 -29.21 26.55
CA LEU A 44 -7.75 -30.06 26.86
C LEU A 44 -7.94 -30.56 28.30
N THR A 45 -8.23 -31.86 28.44
CA THR A 45 -8.04 -32.59 29.68
C THR A 45 -6.55 -32.53 30.00
N ALA A 46 -6.18 -31.63 30.91
CA ALA A 46 -4.86 -31.66 31.52
C ALA A 46 -4.76 -32.97 32.31
N LEU A 47 -3.84 -33.86 31.89
CA LEU A 47 -3.41 -34.96 32.73
C LEU A 47 -2.76 -34.37 34.00
N PRO A 48 -3.08 -34.88 35.20
CA PRO A 48 -2.36 -34.50 36.42
C PRO A 48 -0.92 -35.02 36.31
N LEU A 49 0.05 -34.11 36.42
CA LEU A 49 1.45 -34.48 36.65
C LEU A 49 1.61 -34.90 38.12
N PRO A 50 2.34 -35.99 38.42
CA PRO A 50 2.60 -36.43 39.78
C PRO A 50 3.50 -35.42 40.51
N GLU A 51 3.10 -35.05 41.72
CA GLU A 51 3.87 -34.24 42.66
C GLU A 51 5.06 -35.07 43.17
N THR A 52 6.28 -34.58 42.96
CA THR A 52 7.49 -35.13 43.58
C THR A 52 7.97 -34.21 44.71
N ASP A 53 8.13 -34.82 45.89
CA ASP A 53 8.53 -34.23 47.16
C ASP A 53 9.88 -33.48 47.11
N PRO A 54 10.03 -32.35 47.84
CA PRO A 54 11.29 -31.64 47.95
C PRO A 54 11.98 -31.95 49.27
N SER A 55 12.97 -32.84 49.25
CA SER A 55 13.98 -32.87 50.31
C SER A 55 15.32 -33.35 49.75
N LEU A 56 16.21 -32.41 49.43
CA LEU A 56 17.63 -32.42 49.81
C LEU A 56 18.38 -31.24 49.16
N GLY A 57 19.16 -30.53 49.99
CA GLY A 57 20.47 -30.00 49.59
C GLY A 57 20.52 -28.59 49.01
N ALA A 58 20.78 -27.61 49.88
CA ALA A 58 21.22 -26.27 49.50
C ALA A 58 22.63 -26.31 48.88
N ILE A 59 22.72 -25.97 47.61
CA ILE A 59 23.92 -25.40 46.98
C ILE A 59 23.40 -24.18 46.22
N GLU A 60 23.72 -22.98 46.71
CA GLU A 60 23.50 -21.72 46.01
C GLU A 60 24.48 -21.64 44.82
N LEU A 61 24.15 -22.38 43.76
CA LEU A 61 24.65 -22.06 42.43
C LEU A 61 23.73 -20.95 41.92
N GLU A 62 24.30 -19.76 41.74
CA GLU A 62 23.65 -18.63 41.08
C GLU A 62 23.33 -19.04 39.64
N LYS A 63 22.16 -19.66 39.49
CA LYS A 63 21.64 -20.22 38.25
C LYS A 63 21.28 -19.03 37.37
N GLN A 64 22.24 -18.57 36.57
CA GLN A 64 21.97 -17.74 35.41
C GLN A 64 20.97 -18.53 34.56
N GLU A 65 19.68 -18.19 34.69
CA GLU A 65 18.62 -18.65 33.80
C GLU A 65 18.95 -18.15 32.40
N VAL A 66 19.72 -18.94 31.66
CA VAL A 66 19.86 -18.80 30.23
C VAL A 66 18.45 -18.94 29.67
N ARG A 67 17.82 -17.81 29.32
CA ARG A 67 16.50 -17.78 28.68
C ARG A 67 16.68 -18.30 27.27
N GLU A 68 16.52 -19.60 27.12
CA GLU A 68 16.38 -20.23 25.83
C GLU A 68 15.17 -19.63 25.12
N LYS A 69 15.41 -18.91 24.02
CA LYS A 69 14.35 -18.43 23.15
C LYS A 69 14.35 -19.28 21.89
N GLU A 70 13.20 -19.84 21.57
CA GLU A 70 12.98 -20.53 20.31
C GLU A 70 12.82 -19.50 19.18
N CYS A 71 13.49 -19.74 18.06
CA CYS A 71 13.30 -18.94 16.86
C CYS A 71 11.85 -19.10 16.35
N PRO A 72 11.08 -18.02 16.14
CA PRO A 72 9.67 -18.12 15.74
C PRO A 72 9.44 -18.66 14.32
N ILE A 73 10.50 -18.89 13.55
CA ILE A 73 10.43 -19.31 12.14
C ILE A 73 10.87 -20.75 11.97
N CYS A 74 12.01 -21.13 12.54
CA CYS A 74 12.57 -22.47 12.40
C CYS A 74 12.48 -23.32 13.67
N LEU A 75 11.97 -22.77 14.79
CA LEU A 75 11.86 -23.42 16.10
C LEU A 75 13.17 -23.98 16.67
N GLN A 76 14.33 -23.65 16.09
CA GLN A 76 15.61 -23.99 16.71
C GLN A 76 15.83 -23.13 17.95
N LEU A 77 16.38 -23.75 19.00
CA LEU A 77 16.83 -23.09 20.20
C LEU A 77 18.05 -22.23 19.86
N VAL A 78 17.96 -20.93 20.16
CA VAL A 78 19.00 -19.96 19.87
C VAL A 78 19.56 -19.45 21.19
N TYR A 79 20.86 -19.63 21.40
CA TYR A 79 21.57 -19.08 22.56
C TYR A 79 21.83 -17.58 22.36
N GLU A 80 21.68 -16.78 23.43
CA GLU A 80 21.92 -15.34 23.40
C GLU A 80 23.32 -15.04 22.82
N GLY A 81 23.36 -14.29 21.71
CA GLY A 81 24.60 -13.87 21.03
C GLY A 81 24.86 -14.53 19.68
N LYS A 82 24.11 -15.55 19.26
CA LYS A 82 24.19 -16.09 17.89
C LYS A 82 22.86 -15.94 17.17
N GLU A 83 22.79 -15.08 16.17
CA GLU A 83 21.58 -14.96 15.34
C GLU A 83 21.37 -16.21 14.49
N CYS A 84 20.15 -16.74 14.47
CA CYS A 84 19.78 -17.81 13.55
C CYS A 84 19.87 -17.29 12.10
N SER A 85 20.60 -17.99 11.24
CA SER A 85 20.77 -17.62 9.82
C SER A 85 19.44 -17.46 9.08
N VAL A 86 18.45 -18.28 9.43
CA VAL A 86 17.10 -18.24 8.86
C VAL A 86 16.36 -16.97 9.32
N TYR A 87 16.47 -16.63 10.60
CA TYR A 87 15.85 -15.41 11.15
C TYR A 87 16.47 -14.13 10.57
N LYS A 88 17.79 -14.12 10.40
CA LYS A 88 18.50 -13.00 9.76
C LYS A 88 18.01 -12.78 8.32
N ARG A 89 17.94 -13.85 7.52
CA ARG A 89 17.44 -13.75 6.14
C ARG A 89 15.99 -13.28 6.07
N TYR A 90 15.14 -13.73 6.99
CA TYR A 90 13.74 -13.30 7.05
C TYR A 90 13.60 -11.82 7.41
N THR A 91 14.38 -11.32 8.36
CA THR A 91 14.36 -9.90 8.73
C THR A 91 14.89 -8.99 7.62
N GLU A 92 15.88 -9.44 6.84
CA GLU A 92 16.34 -8.75 5.61
C GLU A 92 15.23 -8.67 4.55
N LEU A 93 14.51 -9.77 4.29
CA LEU A 93 13.39 -9.78 3.34
C LEU A 93 12.23 -8.88 3.79
N LEU A 94 11.94 -8.85 5.09
CA LEU A 94 10.93 -7.94 5.67
C LEU A 94 11.32 -6.47 5.45
N LYS A 95 12.58 -6.11 5.71
CA LYS A 95 13.09 -4.76 5.46
C LYS A 95 13.00 -4.38 3.98
N GLU A 96 13.35 -5.29 3.07
CA GLU A 96 13.22 -5.04 1.63
C GLU A 96 11.75 -4.85 1.20
N SER A 97 10.82 -5.61 1.79
CA SER A 97 9.39 -5.46 1.52
C SER A 97 8.81 -4.15 2.06
N GLN A 98 9.25 -3.69 3.23
CA GLN A 98 8.85 -2.41 3.80
C GLN A 98 9.43 -1.24 3.00
N ASP A 99 10.70 -1.31 2.59
CA ASP A 99 11.33 -0.27 1.79
C ASP A 99 10.68 -0.15 0.40
N LYS A 100 10.20 -1.27 -0.17
CA LYS A 100 9.36 -1.25 -1.38
C LYS A 100 7.99 -0.60 -1.15
N GLN A 101 7.31 -0.91 -0.04
CA GLN A 101 6.02 -0.28 0.28
C GLN A 101 6.14 1.24 0.51
N VAL A 102 7.20 1.69 1.19
CA VAL A 102 7.43 3.13 1.41
C VAL A 102 7.70 3.84 0.08
N LYS A 103 8.49 3.22 -0.81
CA LYS A 103 8.70 3.75 -2.18
C LYS A 103 7.41 3.84 -2.98
N ASP A 104 6.50 2.88 -2.84
CA ASP A 104 5.21 2.91 -3.53
C ASP A 104 4.29 4.04 -3.03
N GLU A 105 4.34 4.38 -1.74
CA GLU A 105 3.51 5.46 -1.17
C GLU A 105 3.96 6.85 -1.65
N ASP A 106 5.27 7.09 -1.70
CA ASP A 106 5.82 8.34 -2.25
C ASP A 106 5.56 8.45 -3.76
N LEU A 107 5.68 7.34 -4.50
CA LEU A 107 5.33 7.29 -5.93
C LEU A 107 3.85 7.62 -6.18
N LEU A 108 2.97 7.18 -5.27
CA LEU A 108 1.53 7.44 -5.36
C LEU A 108 1.21 8.93 -5.15
N LYS A 109 1.89 9.60 -4.20
CA LYS A 109 1.75 11.05 -3.99
C LYS A 109 2.21 11.85 -5.21
N ASP A 110 3.35 11.47 -5.79
CA ASP A 110 3.84 12.09 -7.02
C ASP A 110 2.87 11.88 -8.18
N TYR A 111 2.29 10.68 -8.30
CA TYR A 111 1.27 10.36 -9.31
C TYR A 111 0.01 11.23 -9.19
N GLU A 112 -0.51 11.40 -7.98
CA GLU A 112 -1.69 12.25 -7.74
C GLU A 112 -1.41 13.72 -8.09
N SER A 113 -0.21 14.21 -7.75
CA SER A 113 0.20 15.57 -8.09
C SER A 113 0.22 15.78 -9.62
N ILE A 114 0.82 14.85 -10.37
CA ILE A 114 0.91 14.89 -11.84
C ILE A 114 -0.48 14.83 -12.47
N LYS A 115 -1.36 13.96 -11.96
CA LYS A 115 -2.74 13.83 -12.44
C LYS A 115 -3.51 15.15 -12.30
N SER A 116 -3.36 15.83 -11.16
CA SER A 116 -4.02 17.12 -10.94
C SER A 116 -3.53 18.21 -11.90
N VAL A 117 -2.23 18.23 -12.23
CA VAL A 117 -1.64 19.17 -13.18
C VAL A 117 -2.09 18.86 -14.60
N ALA A 118 -2.13 17.59 -15.00
CA ALA A 118 -2.61 17.17 -16.31
C ALA A 118 -4.08 17.58 -16.55
N GLU A 119 -4.95 17.47 -15.53
CA GLU A 119 -6.34 17.92 -15.64
C GLU A 119 -6.48 19.44 -15.74
N LYS A 120 -5.66 20.20 -15.00
CA LYS A 120 -5.59 21.66 -15.13
C LYS A 120 -5.14 22.06 -16.54
N ASN A 121 -4.08 21.47 -17.05
CA ASN A 121 -3.53 21.77 -18.39
C ASN A 121 -4.48 21.36 -19.52
N TYR A 122 -5.26 20.29 -19.33
CA TYR A 122 -6.31 19.92 -20.27
C TYR A 122 -7.41 21.00 -20.36
N LYS A 123 -7.90 21.49 -19.20
CA LYS A 123 -8.89 22.58 -19.16
C LYS A 123 -8.33 23.89 -19.74
N LEU A 124 -7.06 24.20 -19.43
CA LEU A 124 -6.37 25.38 -19.97
C LEU A 124 -6.15 25.27 -21.49
N GLY A 125 -5.85 24.08 -22.00
CA GLY A 125 -5.72 23.81 -23.43
C GLY A 125 -7.03 24.07 -24.17
N PHE A 126 -8.17 23.71 -23.59
CA PHE A 126 -9.47 24.04 -24.16
C PHE A 126 -9.72 25.57 -24.19
N ALA A 127 -9.30 26.29 -23.14
CA ALA A 127 -9.39 27.75 -23.11
C ALA A 127 -8.48 28.43 -24.16
N SER A 128 -7.38 27.80 -24.57
CA SER A 128 -6.49 28.31 -25.62
C SER A 128 -7.13 28.35 -27.02
N LEU A 129 -8.26 27.68 -27.22
CA LEU A 129 -9.04 27.75 -28.46
C LEU A 129 -9.79 29.09 -28.63
N ILE A 130 -9.87 29.88 -27.56
CA ILE A 130 -10.43 31.24 -27.64
C ILE A 130 -9.39 32.14 -28.30
N TYR A 131 -9.75 32.72 -29.46
CA TYR A 131 -8.89 33.58 -30.26
C TYR A 131 -8.24 34.70 -29.42
N GLY A 132 -6.94 34.90 -29.61
CA GLY A 132 -6.15 35.95 -28.96
C GLY A 132 -5.43 35.51 -27.68
N LEU A 133 -6.01 34.60 -26.89
CA LEU A 133 -5.35 34.07 -25.68
C LEU A 133 -4.32 32.97 -26.00
N SER A 134 -4.42 32.36 -27.17
CA SER A 134 -3.58 31.24 -27.59
C SER A 134 -2.09 31.60 -27.65
N PHE A 135 -1.74 32.87 -27.88
CA PHE A 135 -0.34 33.31 -27.99
C PHE A 135 0.40 33.29 -26.65
N VAL A 136 -0.31 33.54 -25.54
CA VAL A 136 0.27 33.55 -24.19
C VAL A 136 0.12 32.19 -23.53
N ILE A 137 -1.05 31.57 -23.68
CA ILE A 137 -1.38 30.33 -22.96
C ILE A 137 -0.68 29.12 -23.59
N SER A 138 -0.57 29.04 -24.92
CA SER A 138 -0.01 27.83 -25.58
C SER A 138 1.47 27.58 -25.26
N PRO A 139 2.37 28.59 -25.28
CA PRO A 139 3.77 28.38 -24.90
C PRO A 139 3.92 27.94 -23.44
N MET A 140 3.09 28.49 -22.54
CA MET A 140 3.11 28.13 -21.12
C MET A 140 2.70 26.66 -20.90
N ILE A 141 1.65 26.21 -21.58
CA ILE A 141 1.20 24.80 -21.52
C ILE A 141 2.28 23.86 -22.07
N LEU A 142 2.87 24.19 -23.22
CA LEU A 142 3.93 23.39 -23.83
C LEU A 142 5.16 23.29 -22.91
N TYR A 143 5.57 24.41 -22.28
CA TYR A 143 6.68 24.42 -21.34
C TYR A 143 6.40 23.56 -20.10
N GLN A 144 5.20 23.67 -19.52
CA GLN A 144 4.82 22.85 -18.36
C GLN A 144 4.77 21.36 -18.72
N ASN A 145 4.17 21.01 -19.85
CA ASN A 145 4.09 19.62 -20.30
C ASN A 145 5.49 19.05 -20.62
N TYR A 146 6.40 19.85 -21.19
CA TYR A 146 7.78 19.44 -21.45
C TYR A 146 8.55 19.13 -20.15
N LYS A 147 8.34 19.93 -19.10
CA LYS A 147 8.96 19.71 -17.78
C LYS A 147 8.47 18.42 -17.11
N ILE A 148 7.21 18.05 -17.33
CA ILE A 148 6.56 16.88 -16.70
C ILE A 148 6.81 15.59 -17.52
N LEU A 149 7.04 15.69 -18.83
CA LEU A 149 7.25 14.56 -19.73
C LEU A 149 8.29 13.51 -19.23
N PRO A 150 9.50 13.89 -18.74
CA PRO A 150 10.49 12.90 -18.34
C PRO A 150 10.06 12.04 -17.14
N GLN A 151 9.26 12.60 -16.22
CA GLN A 151 8.75 11.86 -15.05
C GLN A 151 7.62 10.89 -15.41
N VAL A 152 6.95 11.11 -16.55
CA VAL A 152 5.76 10.37 -16.99
C VAL A 152 6.11 9.11 -17.79
N CYS A 153 7.32 8.99 -18.33
CA CYS A 153 7.65 7.95 -19.30
C CYS A 153 7.67 6.53 -18.73
N GLU A 154 7.90 6.35 -17.42
CA GLU A 154 8.24 5.03 -16.88
C GLU A 154 7.03 4.21 -16.41
N ASN A 155 5.98 4.82 -15.84
CA ASN A 155 4.89 4.07 -15.19
C ASN A 155 3.46 4.62 -15.36
N LEU A 156 3.23 5.57 -16.26
CA LEU A 156 1.91 6.23 -16.32
C LEU A 156 0.83 5.42 -17.05
N GLU A 157 -0.40 5.42 -16.49
CA GLU A 157 -1.58 4.88 -17.16
C GLU A 157 -1.76 5.47 -18.57
N ARG A 158 -2.17 4.62 -19.53
CA ARG A 158 -2.47 5.03 -20.91
C ARG A 158 -3.47 6.18 -20.98
N SER A 159 -4.39 6.28 -20.02
CA SER A 159 -5.39 7.35 -19.91
C SER A 159 -4.73 8.73 -19.78
N THR A 160 -3.80 8.89 -18.84
CA THR A 160 -3.15 10.17 -18.58
C THR A 160 -2.24 10.59 -19.72
N ARG A 161 -1.55 9.62 -20.36
CA ARG A 161 -0.77 9.89 -21.59
C ARG A 161 -1.66 10.43 -22.73
N ARG A 162 -2.87 9.89 -22.90
CA ARG A 162 -3.83 10.42 -23.90
C ARG A 162 -4.25 11.85 -23.58
N LYS A 163 -4.55 12.17 -22.31
CA LYS A 163 -4.91 13.54 -21.89
C LYS A 163 -3.76 14.52 -22.15
N LEU A 164 -2.52 14.14 -21.86
CA LEU A 164 -1.33 14.98 -22.09
C LEU A 164 -1.09 15.21 -23.58
N ASN A 165 -1.17 14.15 -24.39
CA ASN A 165 -1.03 14.28 -25.85
C ASN A 165 -2.15 15.14 -26.46
N ALA A 166 -3.39 15.00 -25.97
CA ALA A 166 -4.50 15.84 -26.39
C ALA A 166 -4.27 17.32 -26.02
N SER A 167 -3.79 17.60 -24.79
CA SER A 167 -3.43 18.95 -24.36
C SER A 167 -2.34 19.58 -25.24
N ASN A 168 -1.27 18.83 -25.53
CA ASN A 168 -0.20 19.28 -26.44
C ASN A 168 -0.73 19.56 -27.86
N LEU A 169 -1.55 18.65 -28.40
CA LEU A 169 -2.15 18.83 -29.72
C LEU A 169 -3.00 20.10 -29.77
N MET A 170 -3.87 20.33 -28.78
CA MET A 170 -4.71 21.51 -28.72
C MET A 170 -3.90 22.80 -28.62
N ALA A 171 -2.84 22.82 -27.81
CA ALA A 171 -1.97 23.98 -27.69
C ALA A 171 -1.25 24.30 -29.02
N VAL A 172 -0.77 23.29 -29.74
CA VAL A 172 -0.13 23.47 -31.06
C VAL A 172 -1.14 23.98 -32.08
N VAL A 173 -2.33 23.39 -32.14
CA VAL A 173 -3.40 23.83 -33.05
C VAL A 173 -3.84 25.27 -32.75
N GLY A 174 -4.00 25.61 -31.47
CA GLY A 174 -4.33 26.98 -31.03
C GLY A 174 -3.26 28.00 -31.44
N LEU A 175 -1.97 27.65 -31.29
CA LEU A 175 -0.85 28.51 -31.68
C LEU A 175 -0.79 28.69 -33.21
N VAL A 176 -0.89 27.59 -33.97
CA VAL A 176 -0.85 27.62 -35.43
C VAL A 176 -2.04 28.41 -36.00
N SER A 177 -3.25 28.18 -35.49
CA SER A 177 -4.44 28.92 -35.95
C SER A 177 -4.33 30.43 -35.69
N SER A 178 -3.80 30.82 -34.53
CA SER A 178 -3.54 32.23 -34.20
C SER A 178 -2.49 32.86 -35.10
N LEU A 179 -1.45 32.12 -35.50
CA LEU A 179 -0.45 32.60 -36.46
C LEU A 179 -1.07 32.87 -37.83
N PHE A 180 -1.93 31.97 -38.33
CA PHE A 180 -2.63 32.18 -39.60
C PHE A 180 -3.51 33.43 -39.59
N VAL A 181 -4.26 33.67 -38.50
CA VAL A 181 -5.08 34.89 -38.35
C VAL A 181 -4.20 36.13 -38.32
N ALA A 182 -3.09 36.10 -37.58
CA ALA A 182 -2.16 37.23 -37.52
C ALA A 182 -1.55 37.56 -38.90
N ILE A 183 -1.14 36.53 -39.65
CA ILE A 183 -0.60 36.70 -41.02
C ILE A 183 -1.69 37.23 -41.98
N GLY A 184 -2.92 36.73 -41.87
CA GLY A 184 -4.03 37.23 -42.67
C GLY A 184 -4.33 38.70 -42.40
N LEU A 185 -4.32 39.12 -41.14
CA LEU A 185 -4.52 40.52 -40.74
C LEU A 185 -3.39 41.43 -41.23
N THR A 186 -2.13 41.00 -41.17
CA THR A 186 -1.00 41.80 -41.68
C THR A 186 -1.04 41.95 -43.20
N TYR A 187 -1.54 40.96 -43.93
CA TYR A 187 -1.75 41.05 -45.36
C TYR A 187 -2.92 41.97 -45.73
N TYR A 188 -4.01 41.96 -44.95
CA TYR A 188 -5.20 42.79 -45.20
C TYR A 188 -4.95 44.29 -45.00
N ILE A 189 -4.05 44.65 -44.08
CA ILE A 189 -3.73 46.06 -43.78
C ILE A 189 -2.80 46.69 -44.84
N ARG A 190 -2.11 45.87 -45.63
CA ARG A 190 -1.10 46.31 -46.60
C ARG A 190 -1.68 46.54 -47.98
#